data_AF-A0A838QPU9-F1
#
_entry.id   AF-A0A838QPU9-F1
#
_cell.length_a   1.000
_cell.length_b   1.000
_cell.length_c   1.000
_cell.angle_alpha   90.00
_cell.angle_beta   90.00
_cell.angle_gamma   90.00
#
_symmetry.space_group_name_H-M   'P 1'
#
loop_
_entity.id
_entity.type
_entity.pdbx_description
1 polymer ?
#
loop_
_entity_poly.entity_id
_entity_poly.type
_entity_poly.pdbx_seq_one_letter_code
_entity_poly.pdbx_strand_id
1 'polypeptide(L)' 'MMQQYLRIKAEHPDALLFYRMGDFYELFHDDAKRAAPL' A
#
# COMPACT_ATOMS: atom_id res chain seq x y z
N MET A 1 6.85 -4.49 10.17
CA MET A 1 5.76 -3.85 9.40
C MET A 1 6.25 -3.32 8.05
N MET A 2 7.06 -2.25 8.01
CA MET A 2 7.49 -1.64 6.73
C MET A 2 8.37 -2.57 5.86
N GLN A 3 9.24 -3.39 6.47
CA GLN A 3 10.09 -4.34 5.75
C GLN A 3 9.29 -5.41 4.98
N GLN A 4 8.19 -5.88 5.55
CA GLN A 4 7.32 -6.88 4.90
C GLN A 4 6.50 -6.25 3.78
N TYR A 5 6.03 -5.01 3.98
CA TYR A 5 5.40 -4.21 2.95
C TYR A 5 6.34 -4.01 1.74
N LEU A 6 7.58 -3.60 1.98
CA LEU A 6 8.57 -3.40 0.91
C LEU A 6 8.90 -4.69 0.17
N ARG A 7 9.00 -5.82 0.87
CA ARG A 7 9.25 -7.12 0.24
C ARG A 7 8.10 -7.54 -0.68
N ILE A 8 6.86 -7.47 -0.20
CA ILE A 8 5.67 -7.82 -1.00
C ILE A 8 5.50 -6.85 -2.17
N LYS A 9 5.80 -5.56 -1.98
CA LYS A 9 5.76 -4.55 -3.04
C LYS A 9 6.86 -4.77 -4.09
N ALA A 10 8.03 -5.26 -3.69
CA ALA A 10 9.10 -5.61 -4.63
C ALA A 10 8.73 -6.83 -5.49
N GLU A 11 7.97 -7.78 -4.94
CA GLU A 11 7.43 -8.94 -5.68
C GLU A 11 6.24 -8.53 -6.58
N HIS A 12 5.50 -7.48 -6.21
CA HIS A 12 4.34 -6.96 -6.94
C HIS A 12 4.36 -5.43 -7.07
N PRO A 13 5.24 -4.85 -7.92
CA PRO A 13 5.43 -3.40 -8.00
C PRO A 13 4.18 -2.64 -8.47
N ASP A 14 3.37 -3.28 -9.32
CA ASP A 14 2.18 -2.66 -9.91
C ASP A 14 0.90 -2.87 -9.10
N ALA A 15 0.93 -3.73 -8.07
CA ALA A 15 -0.24 -4.04 -7.26
C ALA A 15 -0.44 -3.02 -6.13
N LEU A 16 -1.67 -2.58 -5.89
CA LEU A 16 -2.01 -1.72 -4.75
C LEU A 16 -2.11 -2.57 -3.48
N LEU A 17 -1.32 -2.23 -2.46
CA LEU A 17 -1.32 -2.93 -1.18
C LEU A 17 -2.19 -2.21 -0.16
N PHE A 18 -3.39 -2.74 0.08
CA PHE A 18 -4.32 -2.24 1.08
C PHE A 18 -3.97 -2.82 2.46
N TYR A 19 -3.64 -1.94 3.40
CA TYR A 19 -3.41 -2.33 4.78
C TYR A 19 -4.67 -2.09 5.61
N ARG A 20 -5.22 -3.13 6.22
CA ARG A 20 -6.42 -3.00 7.05
C ARG A 20 -6.07 -2.49 8.44
N MET A 21 -6.49 -1.26 8.76
CA MET A 21 -6.42 -0.67 10.10
C MET A 21 -7.85 -0.54 10.64
N GLY A 22 -8.34 -1.62 11.26
CA GLY A 22 -9.70 -1.65 11.82
C GLY A 22 -10.77 -1.66 10.72
N ASP A 23 -11.57 -0.59 10.69
CA ASP A 23 -12.71 -0.41 9.79
C ASP A 23 -12.35 0.21 8.44
N PHE A 24 -11.10 0.65 8.28
CA PHE A 24 -10.62 1.31 7.06
C PHE A 24 -9.41 0.60 6.47
N TYR A 25 -9.15 0.90 5.20
CA TYR A 25 -7.93 0.50 4.50
C TYR A 25 -7.03 1.72 4.31
N GLU A 26 -5.77 1.57 4.70
CA GLU A 26 -4.71 2.54 4.45
C GLU A 26 -3.84 2.06 3.30
N LEU A 27 -3.54 2.99 2.39
CA LEU A 27 -2.53 2.81 1.35
C LEU A 27 -1.27 3.58 1.79
N PHE A 28 -0.09 3.03 1.51
CA PHE A 28 1.17 3.64 1.92
C PHE A 28 2.02 4.07 0.71
N HIS A 29 2.93 5.03 0.93
CA HIS A 29 3.91 5.48 -0.07
C HIS A 29 3.27 5.95 -1.40
N ASP A 30 3.74 5.43 -2.54
CA ASP A 30 3.27 5.86 -3.86
C ASP A 30 1.87 5.34 -4.18
N ASP A 31 1.39 4.28 -3.51
CA ASP A 31 0.01 3.84 -3.66
C ASP A 31 -0.97 4.89 -3.11
N ALA A 32 -0.60 5.55 -2.00
CA ALA A 32 -1.37 6.67 -1.46
C ALA A 32 -1.39 7.85 -2.43
N LYS A 33 -0.24 8.20 -3.04
CA LYS A 33 -0.17 9.30 -4.02
C LYS A 33 -0.94 8.99 -5.31
N ARG A 34 -0.97 7.74 -5.74
CA ARG A 34 -1.72 7.30 -6.93
C ARG A 34 -3.22 7.28 -6.68
N ALA A 35 -3.66 6.96 -5.47
CA ALA A 35 -5.08 6.93 -5.09
C ALA A 35 -5.62 8.28 -4.56
N ALA A 36 -4.76 9.20 -4.15
CA ALA A 36 -5.13 10.53 -3.64
C ALA A 36 -5.86 11.45 -4.64
N PRO A 37 -5.53 11.48 -5.95
CA PRO A 37 -6.30 12.26 -6.91
C PRO A 37 -7.58 11.51 -7.27
N LEU A 38 -8.64 11.77 -6.50
CA LEU A 38 -10.03 11.41 -6.76
C LEU A 38 -10.92 12.63 -6.47
#